data_AF-A0A934PN01-F1
#
_entry.id   AF-A0A934PN01-F1
#
_cell.length_a   1.000
_cell.length_b   1.000
_cell.length_c   1.000
_cell.angle_alpha   90.00
_cell.angle_beta   90.00
_cell.angle_gamma   90.00
#
_symmetry.space_group_name_H-M   'P 1'
#
loop_
_entity.id
_entity.type
_entity.pdbx_description
1 polymer ?
#
loop_
_entity_poly.entity_id
_entity_poly.type
_entity_poly.pdbx_seq_one_letter_code
_entity_poly.pdbx_strand_id
1 'polypeptide(L)'
;MNEKLKIKISIADRVYPLTVELNQEEGLRSASKKIDSMIKQFEENYAVRDKQDVLAMCALQFAAQVEQKQLDNAIDGTEAIDRIKKINLILDQYLDQ
;
A
#
# COMPACT_ATOMS: atom_id res chain seq x y z
N MET A 1 -23.51 12.93 -3.11
CA MET A 1 -22.83 14.21 -3.43
C MET A 1 -21.36 14.03 -3.06
N ASN A 2 -20.45 13.94 -4.03
CA ASN A 2 -19.01 13.88 -3.74
C ASN A 2 -18.51 15.29 -3.42
N GLU A 3 -18.53 15.65 -2.15
CA GLU A 3 -17.93 16.89 -1.67
C GLU A 3 -16.41 16.79 -1.81
N LYS A 4 -15.88 17.65 -2.68
CA LYS A 4 -14.44 17.78 -2.94
C LYS A 4 -13.87 18.88 -2.06
N LEU A 5 -12.86 18.54 -1.27
CA LEU A 5 -12.12 19.44 -0.41
C LEU A 5 -10.79 19.83 -1.05
N LYS A 6 -10.42 21.10 -0.93
CA LYS A 6 -9.06 21.56 -1.24
C LYS A 6 -8.20 21.43 0.01
N ILE A 7 -7.19 20.57 -0.05
CA ILE A 7 -6.25 20.34 1.04
C ILE A 7 -4.84 20.74 0.63
N LYS A 8 -4.00 21.01 1.62
CA LYS A 8 -2.56 21.21 1.43
C LYS A 8 -1.82 20.05 2.08
N ILE A 9 -1.11 19.28 1.29
CA ILE A 9 -0.28 18.17 1.77
C ILE A 9 1.18 18.61 1.77
N SER A 10 1.91 18.26 2.82
CA SER A 10 3.35 18.47 2.90
C SER A 10 4.08 17.16 2.65
N ILE A 11 5.11 17.17 1.81
CA ILE A 11 5.99 16.02 1.54
C ILE A 11 7.41 16.58 1.39
N ALA A 12 8.37 16.08 2.17
CA ALA A 12 9.79 16.45 2.04
C ALA A 12 10.05 17.98 2.04
N ASP A 13 9.43 18.70 2.98
CA ASP A 13 9.45 20.17 3.10
C ASP A 13 8.77 20.95 1.95
N ARG A 14 8.00 20.28 1.10
CA ARG A 14 7.25 20.92 0.00
C ARG A 14 5.75 20.78 0.20
N VAL A 15 5.03 21.89 0.06
CA VAL A 15 3.58 21.94 0.20
C VAL A 15 2.92 21.89 -1.17
N TYR A 16 2.10 20.86 -1.38
CA TYR A 16 1.31 20.66 -2.59
C TYR A 16 -0.18 20.89 -2.29
N PRO A 17 -0.85 21.82 -2.98
CA PRO A 17 -2.29 21.96 -2.91
C PRO A 17 -2.96 20.89 -3.80
N LEU A 18 -3.82 20.05 -3.22
CA LEU A 18 -4.60 19.04 -3.93
C LEU A 18 -6.10 19.21 -3.67
N THR A 19 -6.91 18.78 -4.63
CA THR A 19 -8.36 18.68 -4.46
C THR A 19 -8.72 17.21 -4.37
N VAL A 20 -9.27 16.78 -3.23
CA VAL A 20 -9.57 15.37 -2.93
C VAL A 20 -10.99 15.22 -2.43
N GLU A 21 -11.51 14.00 -2.48
CA GLU A 21 -12.80 13.67 -1.87
C GLU A 21 -12.63 13.45 -0.35
N LEU A 22 -13.66 13.76 0.44
CA LEU A 22 -13.66 13.59 1.90
C LEU A 22 -13.16 12.20 2.34
N ASN A 23 -13.61 11.15 1.68
CA ASN A 23 -13.27 9.76 2.01
C ASN A 23 -11.79 9.43 1.80
N GLN A 24 -11.06 10.23 1.02
CA GLN A 24 -9.65 9.99 0.67
C GLN A 24 -8.69 10.90 1.46
N GLU A 25 -9.20 11.94 2.11
CA GLU A 25 -8.37 12.95 2.81
C GLU A 25 -7.51 12.33 3.91
N GLU A 26 -8.10 11.48 4.74
CA GLU A 26 -7.40 10.78 5.82
C GLU A 26 -6.31 9.85 5.29
N GLY A 27 -6.63 9.08 4.24
CA GLY A 27 -5.68 8.18 3.58
C GLY A 27 -4.48 8.94 3.00
N LEU A 28 -4.73 10.09 2.36
CA LEU A 28 -3.69 10.90 1.75
C LEU A 28 -2.80 11.59 2.80
N ARG A 29 -3.37 12.06 3.91
CA ARG A 29 -2.59 12.56 5.06
C ARG A 29 -1.72 11.48 5.70
N SER A 30 -2.27 10.27 5.88
CA SER A 30 -1.55 9.15 6.46
C SER A 30 -0.38 8.73 5.55
N ALA A 31 -0.61 8.65 4.23
CA ALA A 31 0.42 8.35 3.25
C ALA A 31 1.56 9.40 3.25
N SER A 32 1.22 10.69 3.30
CA SER A 32 2.19 11.79 3.40
C SER A 32 3.10 11.66 4.63
N LYS A 33 2.54 11.42 5.82
CA LYS A 33 3.33 11.17 7.03
C LYS A 33 4.26 9.96 6.90
N LYS A 34 3.77 8.89 6.26
CA LYS A 34 4.54 7.66 6.06
C LYS A 34 5.73 7.87 5.14
N ILE A 35 5.55 8.66 4.08
CA ILE A 35 6.63 9.08 3.18
C ILE A 35 7.67 9.91 3.95
N ASP A 36 7.25 10.92 4.73
CA ASP A 36 8.17 11.74 5.51
C ASP A 36 8.98 10.92 6.53
N SER A 37 8.36 9.95 7.20
CA SER A 37 9.08 9.03 8.11
C SER A 37 10.12 8.19 7.37
N MET A 38 9.78 7.71 6.18
CA MET A 38 10.68 6.88 5.37
C MET A 38 11.86 7.69 4.83
N ILE A 39 11.61 8.93 4.38
CA ILE A 39 12.65 9.87 3.96
C ILE A 39 13.65 10.10 5.10
N LYS A 40 13.17 10.36 6.32
CA LYS A 40 14.05 10.53 7.50
C LYS A 40 14.92 9.31 7.77
N GLN A 41 14.35 8.10 7.66
CA GLN A 41 15.12 6.86 7.83
C GLN A 41 16.21 6.72 6.77
N PHE A 42 15.95 7.10 5.52
CA PHE A 42 16.96 7.05 4.47
C PHE A 42 18.03 8.13 4.62
N GLU A 43 17.65 9.35 5.04
CA GLU A 43 18.59 10.44 5.35
C GLU A 43 19.53 10.05 6.50
N GLU A 44 19.01 9.42 7.57
CA GLU A 44 19.80 8.94 8.71
C GLU A 44 20.74 7.77 8.33
N ASN A 45 20.25 6.80 7.57
CA ASN A 45 21.00 5.57 7.29
C ASN A 45 22.00 5.67 6.14
N TYR A 46 21.76 6.53 5.15
CA TYR A 46 22.54 6.53 3.90
C TYR A 46 23.26 7.85 3.60
N ALA A 47 23.18 8.84 4.49
CA ALA A 47 23.81 10.16 4.31
C ALA A 47 23.56 10.76 2.90
N VAL A 48 22.41 10.44 2.29
CA VAL A 48 22.08 10.84 0.92
C VAL A 48 21.79 12.33 0.94
N ARG A 49 22.59 13.08 0.20
CA ARG A 49 22.50 14.54 0.16
C ARG A 49 21.43 15.07 -0.80
N ASP A 50 20.98 14.25 -1.75
CA ASP A 50 19.98 14.68 -2.73
C ASP A 50 18.57 14.21 -2.36
N LYS A 51 17.69 15.17 -2.08
CA LYS A 51 16.28 14.91 -1.72
C LYS A 51 15.52 14.23 -2.86
N GLN A 52 15.95 14.37 -4.12
CA GLN A 52 15.32 13.71 -5.26
C GLN A 52 15.60 12.20 -5.26
N ASP A 53 16.85 11.81 -4.99
CA ASP A 53 17.26 10.41 -4.94
C ASP A 53 16.62 9.66 -3.77
N VAL A 54 16.50 10.31 -2.61
CA VAL A 54 15.78 9.72 -1.46
C VAL A 54 14.31 9.48 -1.80
N LEU A 55 13.68 10.39 -2.55
CA LEU A 55 12.30 10.21 -2.99
C LEU A 55 12.17 9.04 -3.99
N ALA A 56 13.13 8.87 -4.89
CA ALA A 56 13.18 7.75 -5.82
C ALA A 56 13.37 6.40 -5.09
N MET A 57 14.23 6.35 -4.06
CA MET A 57 14.39 5.18 -3.20
C MET A 57 13.09 4.83 -2.45
N CYS A 58 12.40 5.85 -1.91
CA CYS A 58 11.09 5.65 -1.28
C CYS A 58 10.07 5.09 -2.28
N ALA A 59 10.02 5.64 -3.50
CA ALA A 59 9.11 5.17 -4.54
C ALA A 59 9.37 3.70 -4.92
N LEU A 60 10.64 3.32 -5.08
CA LEU A 60 11.03 1.93 -5.34
C LEU A 60 10.62 0.99 -4.21
N GLN A 61 10.88 1.39 -2.96
CA GLN A 61 10.51 0.60 -1.78
C GLN A 61 8.99 0.38 -1.69
N PHE A 62 8.19 1.42 -1.96
CA PHE A 62 6.74 1.30 -1.98
C PHE A 62 6.25 0.40 -3.13
N ALA A 63 6.82 0.55 -4.33
CA ALA A 63 6.49 -0.31 -5.47
C ALA A 63 6.81 -1.78 -5.14
N ALA A 64 8.00 -2.06 -4.61
CA ALA A 64 8.39 -3.40 -4.19
C ALA A 64 7.45 -3.99 -3.13
N GLN A 65 7.02 -3.21 -2.14
CA GLN A 65 6.06 -3.67 -1.13
C GLN A 65 4.69 -4.01 -1.71
N VAL A 66 4.23 -3.25 -2.72
CA VAL A 66 2.96 -3.52 -3.39
C VAL A 66 3.04 -4.79 -4.23
N GLU A 67 4.10 -4.95 -5.01
CA GLU A 67 4.36 -6.17 -5.80
C GLU A 67 4.47 -7.40 -4.89
N GLN A 68 5.22 -7.31 -3.80
CA GLN A 68 5.36 -8.39 -2.81
C GLN A 68 4.00 -8.79 -2.23
N LYS A 69 3.16 -7.81 -1.84
CA LYS A 69 1.81 -8.08 -1.33
C LYS A 69 0.88 -8.72 -2.37
N GLN A 70 1.03 -8.38 -3.65
CA GLN A 70 0.24 -9.03 -4.71
C GLN A 70 0.63 -10.51 -4.84
N LEU A 71 1.92 -10.82 -4.76
CA LEU A 71 2.40 -12.20 -4.74
C LEU A 71 1.88 -12.96 -3.52
N ASP A 72 1.98 -12.38 -2.31
CA ASP A 72 1.52 -13.01 -1.08
C ASP A 72 0.00 -13.28 -1.11
N ASN A 73 -0.81 -12.33 -1.56
CA ASN A 73 -2.27 -12.51 -1.71
C ASN A 73 -2.63 -13.57 -2.76
N ALA A 74 -1.86 -13.68 -3.84
CA ALA A 74 -2.07 -14.72 -4.85
C ALA A 74 -1.81 -16.11 -4.25
N ILE A 75 -0.77 -16.25 -3.43
CA ILE A 75 -0.43 -17.49 -2.73
C ILE A 75 -1.55 -17.86 -1.74
N ASP A 76 -1.99 -16.93 -0.89
CA ASP A 76 -3.07 -17.17 0.09
C ASP A 76 -4.40 -17.55 -0.59
N GLY A 77 -4.73 -16.89 -1.71
CA GLY A 77 -5.92 -17.20 -2.50
C GLY A 77 -5.90 -18.63 -3.06
N THR A 78 -4.74 -19.09 -3.55
CA THR A 78 -4.61 -20.47 -4.06
C THR A 78 -4.76 -21.51 -2.95
N GLU A 79 -4.18 -21.29 -1.77
CA GLU A 79 -4.30 -22.23 -0.65
C GLU A 79 -5.75 -22.30 -0.14
N ALA A 80 -6.45 -21.17 -0.05
CA ALA A 80 -7.85 -21.12 0.32
C ALA A 80 -8.74 -21.89 -0.67
N ILE A 81 -8.51 -21.72 -1.98
CA ILE A 81 -9.24 -22.45 -3.04
C ILE A 81 -9.00 -23.96 -2.92
N ASP A 82 -7.77 -24.39 -2.68
CA ASP A 82 -7.46 -25.82 -2.56
C ASP A 82 -8.08 -26.46 -1.32
N ARG A 83 -8.16 -25.72 -0.20
CA ARG A 83 -8.90 -26.17 0.98
C ARG A 83 -10.40 -26.30 0.70
N ILE A 84 -10.99 -25.35 0.00
CA ILE A 84 -12.41 -25.40 -0.38
C ILE A 84 -12.69 -26.60 -1.31
N LYS A 85 -11.82 -26.86 -2.29
CA LYS A 85 -11.95 -28.04 -3.16
C LYS A 85 -11.89 -29.36 -2.39
N LYS A 86 -10.99 -29.47 -1.40
CA LYS A 86 -10.92 -30.66 -0.53
C LYS A 86 -12.21 -30.86 0.26
N ILE A 87 -12.79 -29.78 0.79
CA ILE A 87 -14.06 -29.84 1.53
C ILE A 87 -15.20 -30.27 0.60
N ASN A 88 -15.30 -29.71 -0.60
CA ASN A 88 -16.31 -30.11 -1.58
C ASN A 88 -16.18 -31.59 -1.96
N LEU A 89 -14.96 -32.08 -2.19
CA LEU A 89 -14.71 -33.50 -2.47
C LEU A 89 -15.20 -34.40 -1.34
N ILE A 90 -14.96 -34.03 -0.08
CA ILE A 90 -15.43 -34.80 1.08
C ILE A 90 -16.96 -34.78 1.15
N LEU A 91 -17.58 -33.63 0.86
CA LEU A 91 -19.04 -33.50 0.84
C LEU A 91 -19.68 -34.35 -0.24
N ASP A 92 -19.15 -34.32 -1.46
CA ASP A 92 -19.61 -35.14 -2.59
C ASP A 92 -19.50 -36.63 -2.22
N GLN A 93 -18.39 -37.04 -1.60
CA GLN A 93 -18.19 -38.42 -1.14
C GLN A 93 -19.17 -38.86 -0.06
N TYR A 94 -19.70 -37.92 0.73
CA TYR A 94 -20.68 -38.18 1.79
C TYR A 94 -22.13 -38.15 1.28
N LEU A 95 -22.39 -37.41 0.19
CA LEU A 95 -23.69 -37.32 -0.46
C LEU A 95 -23.94 -38.44 -1.48
N ASP A 96 -22.88 -39.03 -2.03
CA ASP A 96 -22.92 -40.21 -2.91
C ASP A 96 -23.00 -41.55 -2.13
N GLN A 97 -23.03 -41.52 -0.79
CA GLN A 97 -23.35 -42.66 0.09
C GLN A 97 -24.84 -42.68 0.47
#